data_AF-A0A3M2G6Y2-F1
#
_entry.id   AF-A0A3M2G6Y2-F1
#
_cell.length_a   1.000
_cell.length_b   1.000
_cell.length_c   1.000
_cell.angle_alpha   90.00
_cell.angle_beta   90.00
_cell.angle_gamma   90.00
#
_symmetry.space_group_name_H-M   'P 1'
#
loop_
_entity.id
_entity.type
_entity.pdbx_description
1 polymer ?
#
loop_
_entity_poly.entity_id
_entity_poly.type
_entity_poly.pdbx_seq_one_letter_code
_entity_poly.pdbx_strand_id
1 'polypeptide(L)'
;MAQAVNHLRQKFQEYPGAQIAIKEFEQGPPVEAPIEIRLMGDNLPELTRIAKDTERIFRKTAGTINIDNPLRTSKTDLRVNINREKAGLLGVPLIDIDRTVRMAIAGLPVATYREPKVMNIRL
;
A
#
# COMPACT_ATOMS: atom_id res chain seq x y z
N MET A 1 32.74 -2.39 3.54
CA MET A 1 31.33 -2.08 3.20
C MET A 1 30.34 -3.06 3.81
N ALA A 2 30.49 -4.39 3.59
CA ALA A 2 29.58 -5.42 4.10
C ALA A 2 29.31 -5.39 5.64
N GLN A 3 30.32 -5.06 6.46
CA GLN A 3 30.15 -4.96 7.92
C GLN A 3 29.25 -3.79 8.35
N ALA A 4 29.30 -2.65 7.64
CA ALA A 4 28.48 -1.48 7.95
C ALA A 4 27.01 -1.74 7.60
N VAL A 5 26.75 -2.41 6.47
CA VAL A 5 25.40 -2.82 6.05
C VAL A 5 24.80 -3.80 7.05
N ASN A 6 25.57 -4.78 7.54
CA ASN A 6 25.10 -5.73 8.55
C ASN A 6 24.77 -5.04 9.88
N HIS A 7 25.61 -4.08 10.32
CA HIS A 7 25.34 -3.31 11.53
C HIS A 7 24.07 -2.47 11.42
N LEU A 8 23.85 -1.80 10.28
CA LEU A 8 22.62 -1.06 10.03
C LEU A 8 21.40 -1.97 9.95
N ARG A 9 21.51 -3.17 9.35
CA ARG A 9 20.41 -4.15 9.34
C ARG A 9 20.01 -4.55 10.75
N GLN A 10 20.96 -4.83 11.63
CA GLN A 10 20.66 -5.17 13.03
C GLN A 10 19.94 -4.02 13.74
N LYS A 11 20.44 -2.79 13.60
CA LYS A 11 19.84 -1.61 14.23
C LYS A 11 18.42 -1.32 13.73
N PHE A 12 18.16 -1.57 12.44
CA PHE A 12 16.85 -1.31 11.84
C PHE A 12 15.82 -2.42 12.06
N GLN A 13 16.23 -3.60 12.52
CA GLN A 13 15.31 -4.68 12.91
C GLN A 13 14.50 -4.35 14.17
N GLU A 14 14.94 -3.37 14.97
CA GLU A 14 14.28 -2.99 16.23
C GLU A 14 13.01 -2.15 16.03
N TYR A 15 12.74 -1.65 14.81
CA TYR A 15 11.56 -0.80 14.55
C TYR A 15 10.30 -1.63 14.24
N PRO A 16 9.30 -1.65 15.14
CA PRO A 16 8.09 -2.42 14.90
C PRO A 16 7.30 -1.84 13.72
N GLY A 17 6.89 -2.70 12.79
CA GLY A 17 6.05 -2.34 11.65
C GLY A 17 6.80 -1.71 10.46
N ALA A 18 8.08 -1.39 10.58
CA ALA A 18 8.88 -0.85 9.49
C ALA A 18 9.59 -1.97 8.70
N GLN A 19 9.47 -1.95 7.37
CA GLN A 19 10.32 -2.75 6.50
C GLN A 19 11.46 -1.89 5.95
N ILE A 20 12.65 -2.08 6.49
CA ILE A 20 13.83 -1.32 6.08
C ILE A 20 14.72 -2.21 5.22
N ALA A 21 14.72 -1.94 3.92
CA ALA A 21 15.60 -2.60 2.96
C ALA A 21 16.83 -1.73 2.72
N ILE A 22 18.00 -2.21 3.14
CA ILE A 22 19.27 -1.57 2.82
C ILE A 22 19.71 -2.09 1.45
N LYS A 23 19.77 -1.18 0.49
CA LYS A 23 20.31 -1.42 -0.85
C LYS A 23 21.65 -0.68 -0.96
N GLU A 24 22.67 -1.35 -1.47
CA GLU A 24 23.90 -0.67 -1.84
C GLU A 24 23.61 0.18 -3.09
N PHE A 25 24.18 1.38 -3.14
CA PHE A 25 23.96 2.28 -4.26
C PHE A 25 24.73 1.77 -5.46
N GLU A 26 24.03 1.11 -6.38
CA GLU A 26 24.60 0.67 -7.65
C GLU A 26 24.34 1.72 -8.73
N GLN A 27 25.41 2.12 -9.43
CA GLN A 27 25.31 3.03 -10.58
C GLN A 27 24.74 2.24 -11.78
N GLY A 28 23.44 2.36 -12.03
CA GLY A 28 22.76 1.69 -13.13
C GLY A 28 21.23 1.73 -12.98
N PRO A 29 20.47 1.32 -14.01
CA PRO A 29 19.03 1.12 -13.88
C PRO A 29 18.76 0.13 -12.73
N PRO A 30 17.65 0.32 -11.98
CA PRO A 30 17.36 -0.50 -10.81
C PRO A 30 17.30 -1.98 -11.20
N VAL A 31 18.16 -2.78 -10.59
CA VAL A 31 18.17 -4.23 -10.80
C VAL A 31 17.02 -4.84 -9.99
N GLU A 32 16.17 -5.62 -10.64
CA GLU A 32 15.08 -6.36 -9.99
C GLU A 32 15.64 -7.45 -9.04
N ALA A 33 14.78 -8.00 -8.18
CA ALA A 33 15.20 -9.06 -7.28
C ALA A 33 15.66 -10.30 -8.09
N PRO A 34 16.78 -10.94 -7.75
CA PRO A 34 17.29 -12.10 -8.51
C PRO A 34 16.35 -13.30 -8.56
N ILE A 35 15.38 -13.36 -7.65
CA ILE A 35 14.40 -14.44 -7.52
C ILE A 35 13.02 -13.81 -7.38
N GLU A 36 12.13 -14.13 -8.31
CA GLU A 36 10.72 -13.75 -8.27
C GLU A 36 9.83 -14.98 -8.36
N ILE A 37 8.75 -15.01 -7.58
CA ILE A 37 7.73 -16.06 -7.65
C ILE A 37 6.40 -15.42 -7.97
N ARG A 38 5.78 -15.90 -9.04
CA ARG A 38 4.44 -15.51 -9.45
C ARG A 38 3.45 -16.62 -9.13
N LEU A 39 2.48 -16.33 -8.26
CA LEU A 39 1.38 -17.23 -7.94
C LEU A 39 0.18 -16.87 -8.84
N MET A 40 -0.38 -17.87 -9.52
CA MET A 40 -1.51 -17.73 -10.43
C MET A 40 -2.63 -18.69 -10.02
N GLY A 41 -3.87 -18.22 -10.04
CA GLY A 41 -5.05 -19.01 -9.71
C GLY A 41 -6.30 -18.15 -9.55
N ASP A 42 -7.46 -18.80 -9.40
CA ASP A 42 -8.76 -18.12 -9.41
C ASP A 42 -9.27 -17.76 -8.00
N ASN A 43 -8.68 -18.35 -6.97
CA ASN A 43 -9.12 -18.18 -5.59
C ASN A 43 -8.15 -17.28 -4.80
N LEU A 44 -8.54 -16.02 -4.61
CA LEU A 44 -7.73 -15.02 -3.92
C LEU A 44 -7.42 -15.40 -2.44
N PRO A 45 -8.37 -15.92 -1.63
CA PRO A 45 -8.07 -16.48 -0.32
C PRO A 45 -6.97 -17.57 -0.33
N GLU A 46 -7.07 -18.55 -1.24
CA GLU A 46 -6.05 -19.60 -1.41
C GLU A 46 -4.70 -19.02 -1.81
N LEU A 47 -4.67 -18.12 -2.80
CA LEU A 47 -3.46 -17.45 -3.24
C LEU A 47 -2.79 -16.66 -2.11
N THR A 48 -3.59 -16.00 -1.26
CA THR A 48 -3.08 -15.26 -0.10
C THR A 48 -2.46 -16.21 0.93
N ARG A 49 -3.06 -17.38 1.15
CA ARG A 49 -2.52 -18.41 2.05
C ARG A 49 -1.20 -18.95 1.52
N ILE A 50 -1.16 -19.32 0.24
CA ILE A 50 0.05 -19.84 -0.42
C ILE A 50 1.16 -18.78 -0.40
N ALA A 51 0.85 -17.52 -0.72
CA ALA A 51 1.82 -16.41 -0.66
C ALA A 51 2.45 -16.26 0.73
N LYS A 52 1.65 -16.37 1.80
CA LYS A 52 2.15 -16.33 3.18
C LYS A 52 3.01 -17.55 3.53
N ASP A 53 2.64 -18.73 3.07
CA ASP A 53 3.41 -19.96 3.29
C ASP A 53 4.74 -19.91 2.52
N THR A 54 4.74 -19.45 1.27
CA THR A 54 5.95 -19.17 0.48
C THR A 54 6.83 -18.16 1.20
N GLU A 55 6.30 -17.01 1.64
CA GLU A 55 7.07 -16.03 2.42
C GLU A 55 7.73 -16.67 3.66
N ARG A 56 7.00 -17.54 4.38
CA ARG A 56 7.53 -18.25 5.56
C ARG A 56 8.67 -19.20 5.20
N ILE A 57 8.57 -19.92 4.08
CA ILE A 57 9.63 -20.82 3.60
C ILE A 57 10.87 -19.99 3.26
N PHE A 58 10.71 -18.93 2.47
CA PHE A 58 11.82 -18.07 2.08
C PHE A 58 12.51 -17.45 3.30
N ARG A 59 11.76 -16.95 4.30
CA ARG A 59 12.33 -16.40 5.54
C ARG A 59 13.16 -17.42 6.35
N LYS A 60 12.91 -18.72 6.20
CA LYS A 60 13.65 -19.79 6.88
C LYS A 60 14.88 -20.26 6.10
N THR A 61 14.91 -20.02 4.78
CA THR A 61 16.03 -20.39 3.93
C THR A 61 17.22 -19.45 4.19
N ALA A 62 18.36 -20.02 4.57
CA ALA A 62 19.58 -19.24 4.79
C ALA A 62 20.00 -18.52 3.49
N GLY A 63 20.31 -17.22 3.61
CA GLY A 63 20.76 -16.39 2.49
C GLY A 63 19.66 -15.58 1.79
N THR A 64 18.38 -15.79 2.11
CA THR A 64 17.30 -14.94 1.60
C THR A 64 17.26 -13.62 2.38
N ILE A 65 17.19 -12.52 1.65
CA ILE A 65 17.10 -11.17 2.22
C ILE A 65 16.06 -10.37 1.46
N ASN A 66 15.48 -9.37 2.13
CA ASN A 66 14.57 -8.39 1.50
C ASN A 66 13.35 -9.01 0.80
N ILE A 67 12.69 -9.99 1.45
CA ILE A 67 11.47 -10.62 0.90
C ILE A 67 10.31 -9.61 0.92
N ASP A 68 9.74 -9.36 -0.25
CA ASP A 68 8.54 -8.54 -0.42
C ASP A 68 7.34 -9.41 -0.80
N ASN A 69 6.22 -9.16 -0.11
CA ASN A 69 4.96 -9.87 -0.34
C ASN A 69 3.82 -8.83 -0.32
N PRO A 70 3.35 -8.40 -1.50
CA PRO A 70 2.28 -7.40 -1.61
C PRO A 70 0.97 -7.83 -0.93
N LEU A 71 0.71 -9.15 -0.84
CA LEU A 71 -0.49 -9.71 -0.22
C LEU A 71 -0.39 -9.89 1.30
N ARG A 72 0.76 -9.54 1.90
CA ARG A 72 0.94 -9.66 3.36
C ARG A 72 0.04 -8.69 4.13
N THR A 73 -0.13 -7.47 3.60
CA THR A 73 -0.98 -6.45 4.21
C THR A 73 -2.40 -6.57 3.65
N SER A 74 -3.34 -6.99 4.49
CA SER A 74 -4.76 -6.94 4.14
C SER A 74 -5.19 -5.48 4.03
N LYS A 75 -5.66 -5.09 2.86
CA LYS A 75 -6.34 -3.80 2.68
C LYS A 75 -7.75 -3.91 3.27
N THR A 76 -8.14 -2.94 4.07
CA THR A 76 -9.51 -2.83 4.57
C THR A 76 -10.33 -2.08 3.54
N ASP A 77 -11.29 -2.77 2.92
CA ASP A 77 -12.23 -2.17 1.98
C ASP A 77 -13.60 -1.99 2.65
N LEU A 78 -14.19 -0.81 2.52
CA LEU A 78 -15.55 -0.51 2.98
C LEU A 78 -16.51 -0.66 1.81
N ARG A 79 -17.52 -1.54 1.95
CA ARG A 79 -18.60 -1.71 0.97
C ARG A 79 -19.90 -1.11 1.49
N VAL A 80 -20.42 -0.13 0.76
CA VAL A 80 -21.75 0.45 1.02
C VAL A 80 -22.76 -0.27 0.14
N ASN A 81 -23.68 -1.03 0.77
CA ASN A 81 -24.74 -1.74 0.08
C ASN A 81 -26.03 -0.91 0.09
N ILE A 82 -26.44 -0.40 -1.07
CA ILE A 82 -27.61 0.48 -1.21
C ILE A 82 -28.84 -0.37 -1.56
N ASN A 83 -29.90 -0.30 -0.75
CA ASN A 83 -31.19 -0.90 -1.08
C ASN A 83 -31.93 -0.04 -2.10
N ARG A 84 -31.89 -0.47 -3.37
CA ARG A 84 -32.48 0.27 -4.51
C ARG A 84 -34.00 0.33 -4.47
N GLU A 85 -34.65 -0.75 -4.03
CA GLU A 85 -36.11 -0.82 -3.97
C GLU A 85 -36.67 0.17 -2.95
N LYS A 86 -36.09 0.19 -1.75
CA LYS A 86 -36.48 1.13 -0.69
C LYS A 86 -36.16 2.58 -1.06
N ALA A 87 -35.03 2.83 -1.74
CA ALA A 87 -34.70 4.16 -2.24
C ALA A 87 -35.73 4.64 -3.28
N GLY A 88 -36.16 3.77 -4.19
CA GLY A 88 -37.22 4.08 -5.17
C GLY A 88 -38.57 4.37 -4.51
N LEU A 89 -38.98 3.58 -3.51
CA LEU A 89 -40.21 3.81 -2.75
C LEU A 89 -40.22 5.15 -1.99
N LEU A 90 -39.05 5.58 -1.51
CA LEU A 90 -38.87 6.85 -0.80
C LEU A 90 -38.59 8.04 -1.74
N GLY A 91 -38.56 7.81 -3.06
CA GLY A 91 -38.27 8.84 -4.05
C GLY A 91 -36.82 9.37 -4.00
N VAL A 92 -35.89 8.62 -3.42
CA VAL A 92 -34.48 9.02 -3.28
C VAL A 92 -33.68 8.52 -4.49
N PRO A 93 -33.12 9.42 -5.32
CA PRO A 93 -32.29 9.02 -6.44
C PRO A 93 -30.99 8.34 -5.98
N LEU A 94 -30.59 7.25 -6.65
CA LEU A 94 -29.34 6.54 -6.34
C LEU A 94 -28.10 7.42 -6.51
N ILE A 95 -28.14 8.39 -7.43
CA ILE A 95 -27.04 9.33 -7.68
C ILE A 95 -26.77 10.23 -6.47
N ASP A 96 -27.81 10.60 -5.72
CA ASP A 96 -27.67 11.46 -4.55
C ASP A 96 -27.10 10.67 -3.36
N ILE A 97 -27.46 9.40 -3.23
CA ILE A 97 -26.88 8.49 -2.24
C ILE A 97 -25.39 8.31 -2.53
N ASP A 98 -24.99 8.02 -3.77
CA ASP A 98 -23.58 7.84 -4.14
C ASP A 98 -22.75 9.10 -3.88
N ARG A 99 -23.26 10.27 -4.29
CA ARG A 99 -22.61 11.57 -4.03
C ARG A 99 -22.43 11.84 -2.54
N THR A 100 -23.45 11.56 -1.74
CA THR A 100 -23.43 11.77 -0.29
C THR A 100 -22.43 10.84 0.38
N VAL A 101 -22.41 9.56 0.02
CA VAL A 101 -21.45 8.57 0.54
C VAL A 101 -20.02 8.97 0.17
N ARG A 102 -19.78 9.36 -1.08
CA ARG A 102 -18.45 9.83 -1.52
C ARG A 102 -18.01 11.08 -0.76
N MET A 103 -18.90 12.04 -0.58
CA MET A 103 -18.64 13.25 0.19
C MET A 103 -18.29 12.94 1.64
N ALA A 104 -19.05 12.04 2.29
CA ALA A 104 -18.85 11.68 3.69
C ALA A 104 -17.55 10.90 3.93
N ILE A 105 -17.14 10.03 2.99
CA ILE A 105 -15.97 9.16 3.14
C ILE A 105 -14.69 9.84 2.64
N ALA A 106 -14.71 10.38 1.42
CA ALA A 106 -13.50 10.86 0.73
C ALA A 106 -13.41 12.40 0.68
N GLY A 107 -14.50 13.10 0.97
CA GLY A 107 -14.62 14.53 0.68
C GLY A 107 -14.78 14.80 -0.82
N LEU A 108 -15.30 15.98 -1.15
CA LEU A 108 -15.35 16.47 -2.53
C LEU A 108 -14.58 17.80 -2.60
N PRO A 109 -13.63 17.98 -3.53
CA PRO A 109 -12.97 19.26 -3.71
C PRO A 109 -13.99 20.28 -4.24
N VAL A 110 -14.38 21.24 -3.40
CA VAL A 110 -15.38 22.27 -3.75
C VAL A 110 -14.73 23.47 -4.42
N ALA A 111 -13.52 23.86 -3.99
CA ALA A 111 -12.78 24.99 -4.56
C ALA A 111 -11.28 24.83 -4.32
N THR A 112 -10.49 25.43 -5.20
CA THR A 112 -9.04 25.57 -5.04
C THR A 112 -8.72 27.03 -4.77
N TYR A 113 -8.17 27.34 -3.59
CA TYR A 113 -7.67 28.68 -3.28
C TYR A 113 -6.18 28.76 -3.61
N ARG A 114 -5.78 29.75 -4.39
CA ARG A 114 -4.37 30.05 -4.67
C ARG A 114 -4.03 31.39 -4.05
N GLU A 115 -3.14 31.37 -3.06
CA GLU A 115 -2.59 32.58 -2.48
C GLU A 115 -1.59 33.23 -3.47
N PRO A 116 -1.73 34.52 -3.80
CA PRO A 116 -0.72 35.22 -4.58
C PRO A 116 0.55 35.37 -3.74
N LYS A 117 1.67 34.84 -4.24
CA LYS A 117 2.98 34.86 -3.57
C LYS A 117 3.48 36.31 -3.48
N VAL A 118 3.27 36.97 -2.35
CA VAL A 118 3.81 38.32 -2.11
C VAL A 118 5.26 38.17 -1.67
N MET A 119 6.20 38.46 -2.58
CA MET A 119 7.62 38.53 -2.26
C MET A 119 7.90 39.89 -1.61
N ASN A 120 7.98 39.91 -0.28
CA ASN A 120 8.46 41.08 0.45
C ASN A 120 9.99 41.14 0.34
N ILE A 121 10.49 42.02 -0.55
CA ILE A 121 11.89 42.46 -0.48
C ILE A 121 11.93 43.55 0.59
N ARG A 122 12.62 43.26 1.70
CA ARG A 122 13.05 44.30 2.64
C ARG A 122 14.41 44.81 2.16
N LEU A 123 14.50 46.12 1.95
CA LEU A 123 15.77 46.85 1.77
C LEU A 123 16.59 46.80 3.06
#